data_AF-A0A1I5X546-F1
#
_entry.id   AF-A0A1I5X546-F1
#
_cell.length_a   1.000
_cell.length_b   1.000
_cell.length_c   1.000
_cell.angle_alpha   90.00
_cell.angle_beta   90.00
_cell.angle_gamma   90.00
#
_symmetry.space_group_name_H-M   'P 1'
#
loop_
_entity.id
_entity.type
_entity.pdbx_description
1 polymer ?
#
loop_
_entity_poly.entity_id
_entity_poly.type
_entity_poly.pdbx_seq_one_letter_code
_entity_poly.pdbx_strand_id
1 'polypeptide(L)'
;HALFGSPVFREELEDVGDPLFWAPLIARLQGCRMEECLQLGPEDFGSDRGIPYMRVRNTIINGVKTLTSERTVPVHPQLVELGLLKLVELRRRQGHIRLFPFLTRGKCKGTFSANFSKSFAYYRRKNDIYWAGLDFHALRTTFQNDLLSDDKSDAIRCRLIGHARTDEGDRSYGQSLGIEALANRLHSVKVDLSMVRSPFRDEPERPATSRASAQGLRLVG
;
A
#
# COMPACT_ATOMS: atom_id res chain seq x y z
N HIS A 1 -16.71 -8.67 1.07
CA HIS A 1 -16.44 -8.09 2.41
C HIS A 1 -17.33 -6.86 2.57
N ALA A 2 -18.18 -6.78 3.61
CA ALA A 2 -19.12 -5.66 3.79
C ALA A 2 -18.43 -4.27 3.79
N LEU A 3 -17.17 -4.21 4.26
CA LEU A 3 -16.36 -2.99 4.26
C LEU A 3 -16.23 -2.35 2.87
N PHE A 4 -15.84 -3.09 1.83
CA PHE A 4 -15.61 -2.49 0.50
C PHE A 4 -16.91 -2.19 -0.27
N GLY A 5 -18.06 -2.58 0.27
CA GLY A 5 -19.38 -2.18 -0.22
C GLY A 5 -19.95 -0.95 0.49
N SER A 6 -19.20 -0.34 1.42
CA SER A 6 -19.64 0.82 2.20
C SER A 6 -19.42 2.16 1.47
N PRO A 7 -20.11 3.25 1.87
CA PRO A 7 -20.15 4.52 1.13
C PRO A 7 -18.79 5.08 0.68
N VAL A 8 -17.76 5.05 1.54
CA VAL A 8 -16.44 5.63 1.22
C VAL A 8 -15.82 4.97 0.00
N PHE A 9 -16.16 3.71 -0.30
CA PHE A 9 -15.62 2.99 -1.45
C PHE A 9 -16.47 3.13 -2.72
N ARG A 10 -17.69 3.67 -2.62
CA ARG A 10 -18.69 3.68 -3.70
C ARG A 10 -18.99 5.08 -4.20
N GLU A 11 -18.98 6.03 -3.29
CA GLU A 11 -19.32 7.43 -3.53
C GLU A 11 -18.08 8.23 -3.91
N GLU A 12 -18.29 9.47 -4.35
CA GLU A 12 -17.21 10.40 -4.62
C GLU A 12 -16.54 10.84 -3.32
N LEU A 13 -15.20 10.86 -3.31
CA LEU A 13 -14.44 11.29 -2.15
C LEU A 13 -14.26 12.81 -2.17
N GLU A 14 -14.40 13.45 -1.01
CA GLU A 14 -14.08 14.88 -0.84
C GLU A 14 -12.59 15.16 -1.12
N ASP A 15 -11.71 14.28 -0.64
CA ASP A 15 -10.29 14.23 -1.02
C ASP A 15 -10.01 12.87 -1.66
N VAL A 16 -9.48 12.87 -2.89
CA VAL A 16 -9.05 11.65 -3.60
C VAL A 16 -8.01 10.85 -2.83
N GLY A 17 -7.37 11.46 -1.83
CA GLY A 17 -6.45 10.83 -0.88
C GLY A 17 -7.05 10.46 0.47
N ASP A 18 -8.37 10.27 0.63
CA ASP A 18 -8.97 9.93 1.92
C ASP A 18 -8.33 8.65 2.52
N PRO A 19 -7.73 8.71 3.73
CA PRO A 19 -7.13 7.54 4.36
C PRO A 19 -8.13 6.44 4.73
N LEU A 20 -9.43 6.74 4.93
CA LEU A 20 -10.48 5.74 5.13
C LEU A 20 -10.71 4.88 3.88
N PHE A 21 -10.43 5.41 2.68
CA PHE A 21 -10.43 4.66 1.44
C PHE A 21 -9.12 3.87 1.27
N TRP A 22 -7.98 4.56 1.27
CA TRP A 22 -6.71 3.95 0.86
C TRP A 22 -6.10 3.02 1.89
N ALA A 23 -6.13 3.36 3.18
CA ALA A 23 -5.42 2.56 4.19
C ALA A 23 -5.99 1.14 4.30
N PRO A 24 -7.33 0.91 4.30
CA PRO A 24 -7.89 -0.44 4.30
C PRO A 24 -7.56 -1.25 3.04
N LEU A 25 -7.59 -0.62 1.86
CA LEU A 25 -7.22 -1.27 0.60
C LEU A 25 -5.75 -1.70 0.61
N ILE A 26 -4.85 -0.82 1.04
CA ILE A 26 -3.41 -1.13 1.16
C ILE A 26 -3.22 -2.25 2.21
N ALA A 27 -3.86 -2.21 3.36
CA ALA A 27 -3.74 -3.26 4.37
C ALA A 27 -4.23 -4.63 3.84
N ARG A 28 -5.31 -4.65 3.07
CA ARG A 28 -5.90 -5.88 2.52
C ARG A 28 -5.11 -6.47 1.34
N LEU A 29 -4.49 -5.62 0.52
CA LEU A 29 -3.80 -6.01 -0.72
C LEU A 29 -2.28 -6.08 -0.59
N GLN A 30 -1.70 -5.45 0.43
CA GLN A 30 -0.25 -5.40 0.70
C GLN A 30 0.13 -5.90 2.09
N GLY A 31 -0.85 -6.26 2.91
CA GLY A 31 -0.61 -6.69 4.27
C GLY A 31 0.01 -5.61 5.16
N CYS A 32 0.00 -4.32 4.80
CA CYS A 32 0.67 -3.31 5.60
C CYS A 32 0.01 -3.11 6.97
N ARG A 33 0.82 -2.83 7.99
CA ARG A 33 0.30 -2.39 9.30
C ARG A 33 -0.33 -1.01 9.16
N MET A 34 -1.25 -0.66 10.06
CA MET A 34 -1.93 0.65 10.03
C MET A 34 -0.93 1.79 9.99
N GLU A 35 0.02 1.86 10.92
CA GLU A 35 1.01 2.95 10.94
C GLU A 35 1.92 2.94 9.70
N GLU A 36 2.24 1.77 9.14
CA GLU A 36 2.98 1.67 7.88
C GLU A 36 2.20 2.32 6.74
N CYS A 37 0.90 1.98 6.57
CA CYS A 37 0.04 2.60 5.56
C CYS A 37 0.02 4.12 5.71
N LEU A 38 -0.24 4.60 6.94
CA LEU A 38 -0.48 6.02 7.20
C LEU A 38 0.78 6.89 7.09
N GLN A 39 1.97 6.28 7.13
CA GLN A 39 3.25 6.98 6.99
C GLN A 39 3.80 6.98 5.56
N LEU A 40 3.21 6.23 4.63
CA LEU A 40 3.65 6.21 3.24
C LEU A 40 3.67 7.63 2.66
N GLY A 41 4.79 7.96 2.00
CA GLY A 41 4.96 9.18 1.23
C GLY A 41 5.24 8.89 -0.24
N PRO A 42 5.23 9.92 -1.10
CA PRO A 42 5.50 9.74 -2.53
C PRO A 42 6.88 9.14 -2.82
N GLU A 43 7.88 9.43 -1.99
CA GLU A 43 9.26 8.93 -2.12
C GLU A 43 9.42 7.44 -1.76
N ASP A 44 8.39 6.83 -1.17
CA ASP A 44 8.36 5.40 -0.93
C ASP A 44 8.08 4.59 -2.20
N PHE A 45 7.65 5.23 -3.28
CA PHE A 45 7.23 4.55 -4.51
C PHE A 45 8.26 4.73 -5.63
N GLY A 46 8.44 3.68 -6.43
CA GLY A 46 9.33 3.70 -7.58
C GLY A 46 9.01 2.56 -8.54
N SER A 47 9.95 2.28 -9.44
CA SER A 47 9.87 1.17 -10.40
C SER A 47 11.21 0.45 -10.46
N ASP A 48 11.16 -0.88 -10.54
CA ASP A 48 12.31 -1.75 -10.80
C ASP A 48 11.93 -2.72 -11.91
N ARG A 49 12.70 -2.73 -13.02
CA ARG A 49 12.40 -3.52 -14.24
C ARG A 49 10.97 -3.32 -14.77
N GLY A 50 10.43 -2.11 -14.65
CA GLY A 50 9.06 -1.81 -15.06
C GLY A 50 7.98 -2.25 -14.08
N ILE A 51 8.34 -2.91 -12.98
CA ILE A 51 7.41 -3.31 -11.92
C ILE A 51 7.36 -2.18 -10.87
N PRO A 52 6.19 -1.56 -10.64
CA PRO A 52 6.05 -0.57 -9.59
C PRO A 52 6.25 -1.22 -8.22
N TYR A 53 6.97 -0.54 -7.34
CA TYR A 53 7.18 -0.99 -5.96
C TYR A 53 6.81 0.11 -4.95
N MET A 54 6.62 -0.33 -3.72
CA MET A 54 6.53 0.51 -2.52
C MET A 54 7.57 0.06 -1.48
N ARG A 55 8.23 1.02 -0.85
CA ARG A 55 9.14 0.84 0.28
C ARG A 55 8.37 1.06 1.56
N VAL A 56 8.17 0.01 2.32
CA VAL A 56 7.60 0.13 3.66
C VAL A 56 8.75 0.31 4.64
N ARG A 57 8.80 1.50 5.23
CA ARG A 57 9.79 1.87 6.25
C ARG A 57 9.09 1.93 7.61
N ASN A 58 9.66 1.30 8.62
CA ASN A 58 9.24 1.58 9.99
C ASN A 58 9.88 2.90 10.41
N THR A 59 9.09 3.96 10.44
CA THR A 59 9.56 5.24 10.96
C THR A 59 9.78 5.09 12.47
N ILE A 60 10.98 5.46 12.88
CA ILE A 60 11.52 5.45 14.23
C ILE A 60 10.49 5.97 15.25
N ILE A 61 10.09 5.12 16.21
CA ILE A 61 9.53 5.55 17.49
C ILE A 61 10.70 5.54 18.48
N ASN A 62 11.06 6.69 19.06
CA ASN A 62 12.08 6.85 20.11
C ASN A 62 13.57 6.62 19.72
N GLY A 63 14.00 7.07 18.54
CA GLY A 63 15.44 7.11 18.19
C GLY A 63 16.09 5.74 17.86
N VAL A 64 15.41 4.62 18.08
CA VAL A 64 15.94 3.28 17.77
C VAL A 64 15.51 2.87 16.36
N LYS A 65 16.46 2.90 15.42
CA LYS A 65 16.32 2.25 14.11
C LYS A 65 16.20 0.74 14.34
N THR A 66 15.01 0.18 14.16
CA THR A 66 14.88 -1.27 13.97
C THR A 66 15.28 -1.57 12.52
N LEU A 67 16.57 -1.82 12.30
CA LEU A 67 17.20 -2.25 11.04
C LEU A 67 16.53 -3.46 10.37
N THR A 68 15.58 -4.11 11.05
CA THR A 68 15.01 -5.41 10.71
C THR A 68 13.69 -5.38 9.92
N SER A 69 13.18 -4.20 9.51
CA SER A 69 11.79 -4.13 9.01
C SER A 69 11.52 -3.28 7.77
N GLU A 70 12.57 -2.74 7.13
CA GLU A 70 12.40 -2.12 5.82
C GLU A 70 12.21 -3.19 4.73
N ARG A 71 11.18 -3.01 3.90
CA ARG A 71 10.93 -3.90 2.77
C ARG A 71 10.54 -3.10 1.54
N THR A 72 11.12 -3.49 0.42
CA THR A 72 10.65 -3.08 -0.90
C THR A 72 9.81 -4.21 -1.44
N VAL A 73 8.55 -3.94 -1.75
CA VAL A 73 7.58 -4.91 -2.25
C VAL A 73 6.86 -4.33 -3.46
N PRO A 74 6.45 -5.16 -4.44
CA PRO A 74 5.73 -4.67 -5.61
C PRO A 74 4.39 -4.05 -5.22
N VAL A 75 3.84 -3.18 -6.07
CA VAL A 75 2.51 -2.63 -5.89
C VAL A 75 1.47 -3.59 -6.47
N HIS A 76 0.49 -4.00 -5.66
CA HIS A 76 -0.56 -4.90 -6.10
C HIS A 76 -1.33 -4.31 -7.30
N PRO A 77 -1.59 -5.08 -8.39
CA PRO A 77 -2.24 -4.57 -9.59
C PRO A 77 -3.58 -3.87 -9.32
N GLN A 78 -4.43 -4.45 -8.48
CA GLN A 78 -5.70 -3.82 -8.10
C GLN A 78 -5.53 -2.44 -7.43
N LEU A 79 -4.42 -2.17 -6.71
CA LEU A 79 -4.14 -0.82 -6.20
C LEU A 79 -3.70 0.13 -7.32
N VAL A 80 -2.95 -0.38 -8.31
CA VAL A 80 -2.56 0.38 -9.50
C VAL A 80 -3.80 0.76 -10.32
N GLU A 81 -4.68 -0.20 -10.58
CA GLU A 81 -5.96 -0.02 -11.28
C GLU A 81 -6.87 0.99 -10.58
N LEU A 82 -6.91 0.97 -9.25
CA LEU A 82 -7.67 1.96 -8.45
C LEU A 82 -7.06 3.36 -8.48
N GLY A 83 -5.82 3.51 -8.94
CA GLY A 83 -5.15 4.80 -9.09
C GLY A 83 -4.19 5.17 -7.95
N LEU A 84 -3.69 4.21 -7.17
CA LEU A 84 -2.73 4.52 -6.10
C LEU A 84 -1.50 5.27 -6.62
N LEU A 85 -0.96 4.87 -7.77
CA LEU A 85 0.19 5.56 -8.38
C LEU A 85 -0.16 6.96 -8.88
N LYS A 86 -1.43 7.21 -9.24
CA LYS A 86 -1.92 8.56 -9.56
C LYS A 86 -1.96 9.44 -8.30
N LEU A 87 -2.42 8.89 -7.17
CA LEU A 87 -2.36 9.60 -5.87
C LEU A 87 -0.92 9.93 -5.48
N VAL A 88 0.00 8.97 -5.63
CA VAL A 88 1.44 9.17 -5.37
C VAL A 88 1.98 10.34 -6.18
N GLU A 89 1.72 10.36 -7.49
CA GLU A 89 2.18 11.44 -8.37
C GLU A 89 1.51 12.77 -8.05
N LEU A 90 0.21 12.78 -7.75
CA LEU A 90 -0.50 13.98 -7.31
C LEU A 90 0.16 14.59 -6.07
N ARG A 91 0.44 13.77 -5.05
CA ARG A 91 1.06 14.22 -3.80
C ARG A 91 2.52 14.66 -4.01
N ARG A 92 3.25 14.03 -4.93
CA ARG A 92 4.58 14.47 -5.37
C ARG A 92 4.55 15.86 -5.97
N ARG A 93 3.64 16.13 -6.92
CA ARG A 93 3.48 17.45 -7.56
C ARG A 93 3.06 18.54 -6.57
N GLN A 94 2.29 18.18 -5.54
CA GLN A 94 1.90 19.08 -4.46
C GLN A 94 3.01 19.31 -3.42
N GLY A 95 4.15 18.63 -3.51
CA GLY A 95 5.25 18.75 -2.55
C GLY A 95 4.94 18.14 -1.17
N HIS A 96 3.96 17.24 -1.08
CA HIS A 96 3.61 16.60 0.17
C HIS A 96 4.58 15.46 0.52
N ILE A 97 5.02 15.42 1.77
CA ILE A 97 5.90 14.36 2.29
C ILE A 97 5.17 13.04 2.58
N ARG A 98 3.83 13.05 2.61
CA ARG A 98 2.97 11.89 2.91
C ARG A 98 1.82 11.82 1.92
N LEU A 99 1.29 10.60 1.71
CA LEU A 99 0.05 10.40 0.94
C LEU A 99 -1.16 11.01 1.64
N PHE A 100 -1.14 11.00 2.98
CA PHE A 100 -2.20 11.53 3.85
C PHE A 100 -1.68 12.74 4.64
N PRO A 101 -1.48 13.91 4.01
CA PRO A 101 -0.82 15.05 4.64
C PRO A 101 -1.62 15.60 5.83
N PHE A 102 -2.95 15.52 5.79
CA PHE A 102 -3.86 16.09 6.79
C PHE A 102 -4.10 15.21 8.02
N LEU A 103 -3.57 13.99 8.05
CA LEU A 103 -3.64 13.16 9.25
C LEU A 103 -2.79 13.74 10.38
N THR A 104 -3.34 13.67 11.59
CA THR A 104 -2.68 14.13 12.81
C THR A 104 -2.21 12.95 13.66
N ARG A 105 -1.08 13.12 14.34
CA ARG A 105 -0.58 12.15 15.32
C ARG A 105 -1.36 12.28 16.62
N GLY A 106 -1.62 11.17 17.31
CA GLY A 106 -2.23 11.19 18.63
C GLY A 106 -1.28 11.77 19.68
N LYS A 107 -1.82 12.58 20.61
CA LYS A 107 -1.02 13.33 21.59
C LYS A 107 -0.12 12.45 22.48
N CYS A 108 -0.60 11.28 22.91
CA CYS A 108 0.13 10.43 23.87
C CYS A 108 1.22 9.56 23.22
N LYS A 109 0.89 8.88 22.11
CA LYS A 109 1.80 7.92 21.45
C LYS A 109 2.58 8.52 20.28
N GLY A 110 2.21 9.71 19.81
CA GLY A 110 2.84 10.33 18.64
C GLY A 110 2.63 9.56 17.33
N THR A 111 1.63 8.68 17.23
CA THR A 111 1.37 7.87 16.02
C THR A 111 0.10 8.31 15.29
N PHE A 112 0.04 8.13 13.96
CA PHE A 112 -1.18 8.42 13.19
C PHE A 112 -2.29 7.43 13.50
N SER A 113 -1.92 6.16 13.68
CA SER A 113 -2.80 5.05 14.07
C SER A 113 -3.62 5.33 15.32
N ALA A 114 -3.09 6.09 16.28
CA ALA A 114 -3.81 6.43 17.51
C ALA A 114 -5.09 7.24 17.24
N ASN A 115 -5.07 8.15 16.25
CA ASN A 115 -6.24 8.92 15.85
C ASN A 115 -7.05 8.17 14.79
N PHE A 116 -6.39 7.62 13.77
CA PHE A 116 -7.04 6.95 12.66
C PHE A 116 -7.85 5.72 13.09
N SER A 117 -7.38 4.93 14.07
CA SER A 117 -8.13 3.79 14.60
C SER A 117 -9.50 4.18 15.15
N LYS A 118 -9.62 5.37 15.76
CA LYS A 118 -10.88 5.91 16.25
C LYS A 118 -11.80 6.30 15.09
N SER A 119 -11.27 7.01 14.09
CA SER A 119 -12.02 7.40 12.88
C SER A 119 -12.51 6.17 12.12
N PHE A 120 -11.67 5.16 11.96
CA PHE A 120 -12.04 3.91 11.29
C PHE A 120 -13.07 3.10 12.09
N ALA A 121 -12.97 3.05 13.42
CA ALA A 121 -13.98 2.42 14.26
C ALA A 121 -15.32 3.16 14.20
N TYR A 122 -15.29 4.50 14.26
CA TYR A 122 -16.48 5.34 14.10
C TYR A 122 -17.14 5.12 12.73
N TYR A 123 -16.35 5.16 11.66
CA TYR A 123 -16.82 4.91 10.30
C TYR A 123 -17.55 3.57 10.19
N ARG A 124 -16.93 2.49 10.70
CA ARG A 124 -17.54 1.16 10.64
C ARG A 124 -18.84 1.06 11.44
N ARG A 125 -18.94 1.73 12.60
CA ARG A 125 -20.18 1.76 13.40
C ARG A 125 -21.27 2.58 12.71
N LYS A 126 -20.93 3.74 12.15
CA LYS A 126 -21.87 4.62 11.45
C LYS A 126 -22.50 3.96 10.23
N ASN A 127 -21.79 3.03 9.59
CA ASN A 127 -22.24 2.33 8.38
C ASN A 127 -22.65 0.88 8.66
N ASP A 128 -22.92 0.50 9.92
CA ASP A 128 -23.40 -0.84 10.31
C ASP A 128 -22.55 -2.02 9.82
N ILE A 129 -21.24 -1.81 9.70
CA ILE A 129 -20.23 -2.82 9.30
C ILE A 129 -19.21 -3.08 10.41
N TYR A 130 -19.51 -2.65 11.64
CA TYR A 130 -18.68 -2.90 12.80
C TYR A 130 -18.95 -4.30 13.35
N TRP A 131 -17.87 -5.06 13.60
CA TRP A 131 -17.94 -6.36 14.26
C TRP A 131 -16.98 -6.38 15.45
N ALA A 132 -17.50 -6.78 16.62
CA ALA A 132 -16.74 -6.78 17.86
C ALA A 132 -15.58 -7.78 17.78
N GLY A 133 -14.35 -7.33 18.07
CA GLY A 133 -13.15 -8.16 17.98
C GLY A 133 -12.42 -8.11 16.62
N LEU A 134 -13.01 -7.52 15.58
CA LEU A 134 -12.30 -7.21 14.35
C LEU A 134 -11.89 -5.74 14.34
N ASP A 135 -10.59 -5.49 14.25
CA ASP A 135 -10.01 -4.16 14.08
C ASP A 135 -9.41 -4.00 12.67
N PHE A 136 -8.62 -2.96 12.46
CA PHE A 136 -7.95 -2.73 11.18
C PHE A 136 -6.96 -3.85 10.82
N HIS A 137 -6.32 -4.48 11.81
CA HIS A 137 -5.32 -5.52 11.57
C HIS A 137 -5.92 -6.83 11.07
N ALA A 138 -7.24 -7.03 11.22
CA ALA A 138 -7.95 -8.11 10.54
C ALA A 138 -7.70 -8.13 9.02
N LEU A 139 -7.58 -6.97 8.37
CA LEU A 139 -7.30 -6.87 6.93
C LEU A 139 -5.94 -7.47 6.56
N ARG A 140 -4.93 -7.21 7.39
CA ARG A 140 -3.58 -7.78 7.26
C ARG A 140 -3.60 -9.28 7.56
N THR A 141 -4.33 -9.72 8.58
CA THR A 141 -4.49 -11.14 8.89
C THR A 141 -5.13 -11.90 7.72
N THR A 142 -6.16 -11.33 7.10
CA THR A 142 -6.76 -11.92 5.88
C THR A 142 -5.75 -12.01 4.75
N PHE A 143 -5.00 -10.94 4.45
CA PHE A 143 -3.94 -10.99 3.43
C PHE A 143 -2.90 -12.09 3.73
N GLN A 144 -2.47 -12.20 5.00
CA GLN A 144 -1.53 -13.23 5.42
C GLN A 144 -2.09 -14.64 5.21
N ASN A 145 -3.38 -14.85 5.50
CA ASN A 145 -4.04 -16.14 5.31
C ASN A 145 -4.18 -16.50 3.82
N ASP A 146 -4.48 -15.54 2.95
CA ASP A 146 -4.50 -15.76 1.48
C ASP A 146 -3.12 -16.22 0.97
N LEU A 147 -2.03 -15.68 1.55
CA LEU A 147 -0.67 -16.10 1.24
C LEU A 147 -0.25 -17.43 1.90
N LEU A 148 -1.03 -17.95 2.85
CA LEU A 148 -0.79 -19.26 3.47
C LEU A 148 -1.51 -20.39 2.75
N SER A 149 -2.69 -20.12 2.16
CA SER A 149 -3.53 -21.13 1.51
C SER A 149 -2.98 -21.70 0.19
N ASP A 150 -1.83 -21.22 -0.27
CA ASP A 150 -1.24 -21.56 -1.56
C ASP A 150 0.20 -22.02 -1.27
N ASP A 151 0.46 -23.33 -1.47
CA ASP A 151 1.61 -24.15 -1.06
C ASP A 151 2.97 -23.66 -1.60
N LYS A 152 3.33 -22.42 -1.27
CA LYS A 152 4.43 -21.65 -1.85
C LYS A 152 5.40 -21.16 -0.78
N SER A 153 6.61 -20.79 -1.22
CA SER A 153 7.73 -20.41 -0.38
C SER A 153 7.38 -19.44 0.76
N ASP A 154 7.69 -19.86 1.99
CA ASP A 154 7.51 -19.05 3.19
C ASP A 154 8.37 -17.77 3.18
N ALA A 155 9.51 -17.80 2.47
CA ALA A 155 10.42 -16.66 2.34
C ALA A 155 9.75 -15.47 1.63
N ILE A 156 9.02 -15.72 0.55
CA ILE A 156 8.28 -14.68 -0.19
C ILE A 156 7.17 -14.11 0.69
N ARG A 157 6.39 -14.96 1.37
CA ARG A 157 5.34 -14.52 2.30
C ARG A 157 5.93 -13.64 3.40
N CYS A 158 6.98 -14.11 4.08
CA CYS A 158 7.67 -13.37 5.13
C CYS A 158 8.20 -12.02 4.63
N ARG A 159 8.71 -11.96 3.38
CA ARG A 159 9.17 -10.71 2.78
C ARG A 159 8.03 -9.74 2.49
N LEU A 160 6.92 -10.21 1.90
CA LEU A 160 5.74 -9.37 1.61
C LEU A 160 5.11 -8.81 2.89
N ILE A 161 4.94 -9.66 3.91
CA ILE A 161 4.31 -9.29 5.17
C ILE A 161 5.26 -8.52 6.12
N GLY A 162 6.58 -8.64 5.93
CA GLY A 162 7.58 -8.07 6.81
C GLY A 162 7.68 -8.79 8.16
N HIS A 163 7.72 -10.13 8.14
CA HIS A 163 8.04 -10.97 9.29
C HIS A 163 9.51 -11.37 9.25
N ALA A 164 10.15 -11.39 10.42
CA ALA A 164 11.47 -11.97 10.54
C ALA A 164 11.38 -13.49 10.33
N ARG A 165 12.35 -14.06 9.62
CA ARG A 165 12.50 -15.50 9.54
C ARG A 165 13.12 -16.03 10.85
N THR A 166 12.68 -17.20 11.27
CA THR A 166 13.10 -17.89 12.49
C THR A 166 14.51 -18.49 12.39
N ASP A 167 15.01 -18.69 11.17
CA ASP A 167 16.29 -19.31 10.81
C ASP A 167 17.30 -18.27 10.27
N GLU A 168 18.54 -18.32 10.76
CA GLU A 168 19.59 -17.34 10.45
C GLU A 168 20.10 -17.42 9.01
N GLY A 169 20.27 -18.62 8.45
CA GLY A 169 20.72 -18.82 7.05
C GLY A 169 19.72 -18.29 6.02
N ASP A 170 18.47 -18.17 6.43
CA ASP A 170 17.33 -17.91 5.58
C ASP A 170 16.98 -16.43 5.48
N ARG A 171 17.55 -15.60 6.38
CA ARG A 171 17.52 -14.13 6.30
C ARG A 171 18.30 -13.59 5.11
N SER A 172 19.40 -14.24 4.74
CA SER A 172 20.23 -13.85 3.58
C SER A 172 19.50 -14.14 2.26
N TYR A 173 18.90 -15.33 2.14
CA TYR A 173 18.19 -15.75 0.92
C TYR A 173 16.88 -14.97 0.68
N GLY A 174 16.18 -14.58 1.74
CA GLY A 174 14.96 -13.76 1.62
C GLY A 174 15.22 -12.34 1.10
N GLN A 175 16.44 -11.81 1.24
CA GLN A 175 16.83 -10.49 0.71
C GLN A 175 17.23 -10.51 -0.76
N SER A 176 17.65 -11.67 -1.30
CA SER A 176 18.04 -11.84 -2.70
C SER A 176 16.86 -12.17 -3.63
N LEU A 177 15.64 -12.31 -3.09
CA LEU A 177 14.43 -12.49 -3.88
C LEU A 177 14.17 -11.27 -4.76
N GLY A 178 14.17 -11.48 -6.08
CA GLY A 178 13.87 -10.43 -7.06
C GLY A 178 12.42 -9.94 -6.97
N ILE A 179 12.20 -8.68 -7.36
CA ILE A 179 10.88 -8.02 -7.36
C ILE A 179 9.82 -8.80 -8.16
N GLU A 180 10.23 -9.51 -9.22
CA GLU A 180 9.37 -10.34 -10.08
C GLU A 180 8.75 -11.53 -9.32
N ALA A 181 9.53 -12.23 -8.49
CA ALA A 181 9.03 -13.36 -7.70
C ALA A 181 8.02 -12.88 -6.65
N LEU A 182 8.30 -11.73 -6.02
CA LEU A 182 7.36 -11.07 -5.11
C LEU A 182 6.08 -10.66 -5.84
N ALA A 183 6.18 -10.13 -7.07
CA ALA A 183 5.04 -9.63 -7.83
C ALA A 183 4.12 -10.78 -8.24
N ASN A 184 4.69 -11.88 -8.76
CA ASN A 184 3.96 -13.09 -9.10
C ASN A 184 3.19 -13.64 -7.89
N ARG A 185 3.81 -13.65 -6.72
CA ARG A 185 3.11 -14.07 -5.49
C ARG A 185 2.01 -13.08 -5.10
N LEU A 186 2.29 -11.78 -5.14
CA LEU A 186 1.32 -10.76 -4.80
C LEU A 186 0.08 -10.81 -5.71
N HIS A 187 0.27 -11.09 -7.02
CA HIS A 187 -0.81 -11.21 -8.00
C HIS A 187 -1.77 -12.38 -7.73
N SER A 188 -1.33 -13.40 -6.99
CA SER A 188 -2.19 -14.54 -6.62
C SER A 188 -3.28 -14.17 -5.62
N VAL A 189 -3.09 -13.08 -4.87
CA VAL A 189 -4.12 -12.54 -3.98
C VAL A 189 -5.12 -11.79 -4.86
N LYS A 190 -6.38 -12.25 -4.89
CA LYS A 190 -7.46 -11.59 -5.62
C LYS A 190 -8.55 -11.23 -4.63
N VAL A 191 -8.91 -9.95 -4.61
CA VAL A 191 -9.99 -9.43 -3.76
C VAL A 191 -11.11 -8.96 -4.67
N ASP A 192 -12.35 -9.36 -4.38
CA ASP A 192 -13.50 -8.79 -5.05
C ASP A 192 -13.65 -7.31 -4.64
N LEU A 193 -13.34 -6.42 -5.58
CA LEU A 193 -13.47 -4.97 -5.47
C LEU A 193 -14.47 -4.44 -6.51
N SER A 194 -15.38 -5.27 -7.01
CA SER A 194 -16.38 -4.88 -8.02
C SER A 194 -17.24 -3.69 -7.62
N MET A 195 -17.47 -3.50 -6.32
CA MET A 195 -18.20 -2.36 -5.76
C MET A 195 -17.33 -1.11 -5.53
N VAL A 196 -16.00 -1.20 -5.66
CA VAL A 196 -15.10 -0.08 -5.35
C VAL A 196 -14.95 0.84 -6.56
N ARG A 197 -15.32 2.11 -6.41
CA ARG A 197 -15.09 3.17 -7.39
C ARG A 197 -13.69 3.74 -7.21
N SER A 198 -12.90 3.79 -8.28
CA SER A 198 -11.62 4.51 -8.28
C SER A 198 -11.86 6.02 -8.10
N PRO A 199 -11.13 6.71 -7.20
CA PRO A 199 -11.20 8.16 -7.07
C PRO A 199 -10.64 8.94 -8.27
N PHE A 200 -10.05 8.25 -9.25
CA PHE A 200 -9.36 8.84 -10.42
C PHE A 200 -9.99 8.45 -11.76
N ARG A 201 -11.22 7.92 -11.77
CA ARG A 201 -11.89 7.41 -12.99
C ARG A 201 -12.35 8.51 -13.95
N ASP A 202 -12.46 9.75 -13.49
CA ASP A 202 -13.00 10.88 -14.28
C ASP A 202 -11.91 11.82 -14.83
N GLU A 203 -10.62 11.50 -14.65
CA GLU A 203 -9.55 12.19 -15.38
C GLU A 203 -9.43 11.61 -16.80
N PRO A 204 -9.54 12.42 -17.88
CA PRO A 204 -9.25 11.95 -19.21
C PRO A 204 -7.81 11.39 -19.21
N GLU A 205 -7.64 10.18 -19.74
CA GLU A 205 -6.31 9.57 -19.88
C GLU A 205 -5.40 10.57 -20.61
N ARG A 206 -4.50 11.21 -19.86
CA ARG A 206 -3.42 11.95 -20.49
C ARG A 206 -2.46 10.90 -21.02
N PRO A 207 -2.24 10.81 -22.35
CA PRO A 207 -1.30 9.86 -22.89
C PRO A 207 0.05 10.07 -22.20
N ALA A 208 0.65 8.96 -21.76
CA ALA A 208 1.99 8.98 -21.20
C ALA A 208 2.91 9.65 -22.21
N THR A 209 3.42 10.84 -21.90
CA THR A 209 4.44 11.49 -22.70
C THR A 209 5.69 10.63 -22.62
N SER A 210 5.85 9.75 -23.62
CA SER A 210 7.11 9.15 -24.00
C SER A 210 8.10 10.28 -24.29
N ARG A 211 8.95 10.61 -23.32
CA ARG A 211 10.18 11.39 -23.54
C ARG A 211 11.29 10.44 -24.00
N ALA A 212 11.06 9.74 -25.10
CA ALA A 212 12.06 8.87 -25.72
C ALA A 212 11.97 8.90 -27.25
N SER A 213 11.89 10.10 -27.86
CA SER A 213 12.09 10.30 -29.31
C SER A 213 12.36 11.78 -29.63
N ALA A 214 13.40 12.39 -29.05
CA ALA A 214 13.82 13.74 -29.44
C ALA A 214 15.31 13.98 -29.18
N GLN A 215 16.17 13.11 -29.68
CA GLN A 215 17.52 13.51 -30.08
C GLN A 215 17.81 12.86 -31.43
N GLY A 216 17.59 13.64 -32.50
CA GLY A 216 17.97 13.28 -33.84
C GLY A 216 19.49 13.21 -33.93
N LEU A 217 20.01 11.98 -34.00
CA LEU A 217 21.38 11.74 -34.43
C LEU A 217 21.43 11.96 -35.95
N ARG A 218 21.97 13.10 -36.39
CA ARG A 218 22.42 13.28 -37.77
C ARG A 218 23.61 12.35 -37.99
N LEU A 219 23.43 11.31 -38.79
CA LEU A 219 24.54 10.63 -39.45
C LEU A 219 24.84 11.40 -40.73
N VAL A 220 26.02 12.02 -40.78
CA VAL A 220 26.63 12.51 -42.00
C VAL A 220 27.35 11.32 -42.64
N GLY A 221 26.95 10.99 -43.86
CA GLY A 221 27.63 10.10 -44.80
C GLY A 221 27.42 10.67 -46.19
#